data_AF-A0A2D7FJZ7-F1
#
_entry.id   AF-A0A2D7FJZ7-F1
#
_cell.length_a   1.000
_cell.length_b   1.000
_cell.length_c   1.000
_cell.angle_alpha   90.00
_cell.angle_beta   90.00
_cell.angle_gamma   90.00
#
_symmetry.space_group_name_H-M   'P 1'
#
loop_
_entity.id
_entity.type
_entity.pdbx_description
1 polymer ?
#
loop_
_entity_poly.entity_id
_entity_poly.type
_entity_poly.pdbx_seq_one_letter_code
_entity_poly.pdbx_strand_id
1 'polypeptide(L)'
;MQISVFVPPDGPVPVVTWLAGLACTEDNFTTKAGAYGIAAELGLMVVAPDTSPRNDDVPDDDTYDLGQGAGFYLDATQAPWATHFNMYSYITHDLPSALKTDFPSDWKRQGVLGHSMAATPRVVNPATGLQKSILRRLNTLEYIYAMTGGDSPSI
;
A
#
# COMPACT_ATOMS: atom_id res chain seq x y z
N MET A 1 8.52 11.92 -4.69
CA MET A 1 8.39 10.59 -4.06
C MET A 1 9.18 9.59 -4.88
N GLN A 2 9.85 8.65 -4.21
CA GLN A 2 10.55 7.54 -4.85
C GLN A 2 9.72 6.25 -4.74
N ILE A 3 10.03 5.28 -5.60
CA ILE A 3 9.41 3.96 -5.57
C ILE A 3 10.48 2.89 -5.79
N SER A 4 10.39 1.80 -5.06
CA SER A 4 11.14 0.58 -5.34
C SER A 4 10.24 -0.42 -6.05
N VAL A 5 10.72 -1.00 -7.15
CA VAL A 5 10.02 -2.02 -7.91
C VAL A 5 10.94 -3.22 -8.08
N PHE A 6 10.52 -4.37 -7.56
CA PHE A 6 11.13 -5.66 -7.87
C PHE A 6 10.30 -6.37 -8.93
N VAL A 7 10.98 -6.83 -9.98
CA VAL A 7 10.35 -7.52 -11.12
C VAL A 7 11.00 -8.90 -11.26
N PRO A 8 10.22 -10.00 -11.21
CA PRO A 8 10.73 -11.32 -11.50
C PRO A 8 11.05 -11.48 -13.00
N PRO A 9 11.87 -12.48 -13.40
CA PRO A 9 12.36 -12.60 -14.78
C PRO A 9 11.27 -12.86 -15.83
N ASP A 10 10.17 -13.53 -15.45
CA ASP A 10 9.11 -13.94 -16.37
C ASP A 10 7.79 -13.23 -16.04
N GLY A 11 7.01 -12.82 -17.06
CA GLY A 11 5.73 -12.12 -16.87
C GLY A 11 4.80 -12.14 -18.10
N PRO A 12 3.58 -11.55 -18.00
CA PRO A 12 3.10 -10.67 -16.93
C PRO A 12 2.74 -11.35 -15.60
N VAL A 13 3.11 -10.73 -14.47
CA VAL A 13 2.94 -11.28 -13.12
C VAL A 13 1.97 -10.48 -12.23
N PRO A 14 1.30 -11.11 -11.24
CA PRO A 14 0.55 -10.40 -10.21
C PRO A 14 1.41 -9.37 -9.47
N VAL A 15 0.75 -8.33 -8.95
CA VAL A 15 1.41 -7.23 -8.27
C VAL A 15 1.05 -7.21 -6.79
N VAL A 16 2.06 -7.08 -5.93
CA VAL A 16 1.87 -6.81 -4.50
C VAL A 16 2.42 -5.42 -4.18
N THR A 17 1.56 -4.53 -3.71
CA THR A 17 1.98 -3.22 -3.19
C THR A 17 2.23 -3.34 -1.69
N TRP A 18 3.44 -3.02 -1.24
CA TRP A 18 3.80 -2.96 0.18
C TRP A 18 3.79 -1.51 0.67
N LEU A 19 2.94 -1.21 1.63
CA LEU A 19 2.81 0.10 2.25
C LEU A 19 3.57 0.13 3.58
N ALA A 20 4.62 0.95 3.65
CA ALA A 20 5.45 1.07 4.84
C ALA A 20 4.78 1.90 5.97
N GLY A 21 5.32 1.79 7.18
CA GLY A 21 4.89 2.53 8.36
C GLY A 21 5.55 3.91 8.50
N LEU A 22 5.28 4.59 9.61
CA LEU A 22 5.88 5.89 9.94
C LEU A 22 7.41 5.88 9.86
N ALA A 23 7.98 7.00 9.43
CA ALA A 23 9.42 7.23 9.31
C ALA A 23 10.19 6.20 8.44
N CYS A 24 9.47 5.40 7.64
CA CYS A 24 10.07 4.49 6.67
C CYS A 24 10.09 5.13 5.28
N THR A 25 11.12 4.79 4.51
CA THR A 25 11.22 5.05 3.07
C THR A 25 10.99 3.75 2.29
N GLU A 26 11.04 3.82 0.96
CA GLU A 26 10.94 2.68 0.05
C GLU A 26 11.99 1.58 0.32
N ASP A 27 13.13 1.93 0.92
CA ASP A 27 14.27 1.03 1.12
C ASP A 27 14.14 0.14 2.37
N ASN A 28 13.29 0.52 3.32
CA ASN A 28 13.20 -0.16 4.62
C ASN A 28 12.62 -1.58 4.54
N PHE A 29 11.72 -1.85 3.58
CA PHE A 29 11.07 -3.15 3.43
C PHE A 29 11.90 -4.13 2.60
N THR A 30 12.49 -3.62 1.54
CA THR A 30 13.08 -4.39 0.44
C THR A 30 14.37 -5.08 0.87
N THR A 31 15.16 -4.39 1.71
CA THR A 31 16.44 -4.88 2.23
C THR A 31 16.31 -5.74 3.49
N LYS A 32 15.33 -5.45 4.37
CA LYS A 32 15.22 -6.09 5.70
C LYS A 32 14.30 -7.30 5.76
N ALA A 33 13.29 -7.39 4.90
CA ALA A 33 12.28 -8.44 4.97
C ALA A 33 12.66 -9.73 4.19
N GLY A 34 13.70 -9.69 3.36
CA GLY A 34 14.06 -10.81 2.49
C GLY A 34 12.97 -11.18 1.47
N ALA A 35 12.01 -10.29 1.22
CA ALA A 35 10.78 -10.57 0.49
C ALA A 35 11.01 -10.92 -0.99
N TYR A 36 12.10 -10.45 -1.60
CA TYR A 36 12.36 -10.62 -3.03
C TYR A 36 12.69 -12.06 -3.43
N GLY A 37 13.32 -12.85 -2.56
CA GLY A 37 13.56 -14.27 -2.84
C GLY A 37 12.25 -15.03 -3.00
N ILE A 38 11.36 -14.87 -2.03
CA ILE A 38 10.02 -15.48 -2.05
C ILE A 38 9.17 -14.90 -3.20
N ALA A 39 9.23 -13.59 -3.44
CA ALA A 39 8.51 -12.98 -4.56
C ALA A 39 8.98 -13.52 -5.92
N ALA A 40 10.28 -13.80 -6.08
CA ALA A 40 10.81 -14.45 -7.28
C ALA A 40 10.26 -15.87 -7.43
N GLU A 41 10.27 -16.67 -6.36
CA GLU A 41 9.74 -18.04 -6.36
C GLU A 41 8.25 -18.10 -6.69
N LEU A 42 7.48 -17.11 -6.23
CA LEU A 42 6.04 -17.03 -6.45
C LEU A 42 5.65 -16.31 -7.76
N GLY A 43 6.62 -15.74 -8.49
CA GLY A 43 6.37 -14.95 -9.68
C GLY A 43 5.51 -13.71 -9.37
N LEU A 44 5.91 -12.92 -8.36
CA LEU A 44 5.22 -11.71 -7.93
C LEU A 44 6.09 -10.47 -8.17
N MET A 45 5.50 -9.43 -8.77
CA MET A 45 6.10 -8.10 -8.76
C MET A 45 5.82 -7.44 -7.41
N VAL A 46 6.84 -6.85 -6.78
CA VAL A 46 6.69 -6.13 -5.51
C VAL A 46 6.92 -4.64 -5.75
N VAL A 47 5.95 -3.83 -5.37
CA VAL A 47 6.00 -2.37 -5.47
C VAL A 47 5.99 -1.79 -4.06
N ALA A 48 7.02 -1.03 -3.70
CA ALA A 48 7.14 -0.35 -2.42
C ALA A 48 7.27 1.16 -2.66
N PRO A 49 6.17 1.92 -2.60
CA PRO A 49 6.21 3.37 -2.71
C PRO A 49 6.68 4.03 -1.41
N ASP A 50 7.10 5.28 -1.52
CA ASP A 50 7.30 6.17 -0.37
C ASP A 50 5.98 6.38 0.42
N THR A 51 6.11 6.85 1.66
CA THR A 51 5.04 6.93 2.67
C THR A 51 4.31 8.27 2.68
N SER A 52 4.86 9.29 2.02
CA SER A 52 4.30 10.63 1.88
C SER A 52 4.90 11.34 0.66
N PRO A 53 4.31 12.48 0.23
CA PRO A 53 5.00 13.43 -0.64
C PRO A 53 6.32 13.90 0.00
N ARG A 54 7.26 14.28 -0.85
CA ARG A 54 8.60 14.78 -0.48
C ARG A 54 8.91 15.99 -1.34
N ASN A 55 9.57 17.00 -0.76
CA ASN A 55 10.30 18.14 -1.36
C ASN A 55 10.30 19.32 -0.36
N ASP A 56 11.11 20.36 -0.63
CA ASP A 56 11.18 21.57 0.23
C ASP A 56 9.88 22.39 0.24
N ASP A 57 9.06 22.29 -0.81
CA ASP A 57 7.78 23.00 -0.94
C ASP A 57 6.58 22.21 -0.38
N VAL A 58 6.80 20.95 0.04
CA VAL A 58 5.78 20.11 0.66
C VAL A 58 5.70 20.46 2.16
N PRO A 59 4.51 20.78 2.69
CA PRO A 59 4.34 21.03 4.11
C PRO A 59 4.86 19.85 4.96
N ASP A 60 5.51 20.17 6.07
CA ASP A 60 6.06 19.20 7.00
C ASP A 60 5.78 19.62 8.45
N ASP A 61 5.97 18.69 9.37
CA ASP A 61 5.86 18.92 10.82
C ASP A 61 7.11 18.40 11.53
N ASP A 62 7.46 18.99 12.66
CA ASP A 62 8.58 18.54 13.49
C ASP A 62 8.24 17.22 14.22
N THR A 63 6.95 16.87 14.34
CA THR A 63 6.54 15.59 14.94
C THR A 63 6.66 14.45 13.94
N TYR A 64 7.11 13.28 14.43
CA TYR A 64 7.35 12.11 13.58
C TYR A 64 6.06 11.50 12.98
N ASP A 65 4.90 11.91 13.47
CA ASP A 65 3.58 11.36 13.16
C ASP A 65 2.71 12.30 12.30
N LEU A 66 3.29 13.38 11.75
CA LEU A 66 2.62 14.28 10.82
C LEU A 66 3.61 14.76 9.74
N GLY A 67 3.12 15.04 8.54
CA GLY A 67 3.96 15.53 7.46
C GLY A 67 4.76 14.44 6.74
N GLN A 68 6.00 14.75 6.37
CA GLN A 68 6.83 13.89 5.53
C GLN A 68 7.25 12.63 6.29
N GLY A 69 6.99 11.46 5.71
CA GLY A 69 7.12 10.16 6.37
C GLY A 69 5.85 9.69 7.09
N ALA A 70 4.78 10.50 7.07
CA ALA A 70 3.53 10.26 7.76
C ALA A 70 2.31 10.65 6.90
N GLY A 71 2.22 10.13 5.67
CA GLY A 71 1.12 10.45 4.76
C GLY A 71 -0.22 9.75 5.06
N PHE A 72 -0.23 8.75 5.95
CA PHE A 72 -1.40 7.94 6.35
C PHE A 72 -2.21 7.29 5.22
N TYR A 73 -1.75 7.37 3.97
CA TYR A 73 -2.45 6.87 2.79
C TYR A 73 -3.87 7.46 2.60
N LEU A 74 -4.09 8.73 2.96
CA LEU A 74 -5.33 9.51 2.71
C LEU A 74 -5.15 10.54 1.62
N ASP A 75 -6.27 11.06 1.14
CA ASP A 75 -6.35 12.36 0.49
C ASP A 75 -6.77 13.42 1.52
N ALA A 76 -5.87 14.36 1.78
CA ALA A 76 -6.08 15.43 2.75
C ALA A 76 -7.03 16.50 2.19
N THR A 77 -7.86 17.08 3.06
CA THR A 77 -8.84 18.12 2.66
C THR A 77 -8.55 19.48 3.27
N GLN A 78 -7.66 19.55 4.27
CA GLN A 78 -7.34 20.77 4.99
C GLN A 78 -6.01 21.34 4.49
N ALA A 79 -5.94 22.67 4.39
CA ALA A 79 -4.69 23.36 4.17
C ALA A 79 -3.77 23.20 5.40
N PRO A 80 -2.43 23.17 5.21
CA PRO A 80 -1.72 23.25 3.94
C PRO A 80 -1.62 21.89 3.20
N TRP A 81 -2.05 20.79 3.83
CA TRP A 81 -1.84 19.41 3.38
C TRP A 81 -2.54 19.03 2.08
N ALA A 82 -3.75 19.56 1.85
CA ALA A 82 -4.63 19.17 0.73
C ALA A 82 -3.98 19.26 -0.65
N THR A 83 -3.01 20.15 -0.83
CA THR A 83 -2.31 20.31 -2.11
C THR A 83 -1.45 19.09 -2.46
N HIS A 84 -0.80 18.47 -1.48
CA HIS A 84 0.23 17.45 -1.73
C HIS A 84 -0.14 16.07 -1.17
N PHE A 85 -0.83 16.00 -0.04
CA PHE A 85 -1.09 14.76 0.70
C PHE A 85 -2.28 14.01 0.13
N ASN A 86 -2.15 13.56 -1.12
CA ASN A 86 -3.13 12.79 -1.88
C ASN A 86 -2.68 11.34 -2.06
N MET A 87 -2.28 10.71 -0.95
CA MET A 87 -1.66 9.39 -0.95
C MET A 87 -2.65 8.27 -1.27
N TYR A 88 -3.94 8.45 -0.99
CA TYR A 88 -4.94 7.45 -1.37
C TYR A 88 -5.09 7.39 -2.89
N SER A 89 -5.28 8.55 -3.52
CA SER A 89 -5.34 8.67 -4.98
C SER A 89 -4.05 8.20 -5.63
N TYR A 90 -2.90 8.57 -5.07
CA TYR A 90 -1.60 8.13 -5.57
C TYR A 90 -1.46 6.60 -5.60
N ILE A 91 -1.76 5.91 -4.48
CA ILE A 91 -1.61 4.45 -4.38
C ILE A 91 -2.64 3.71 -5.24
N THR A 92 -3.87 4.20 -5.34
CA THR A 92 -4.96 3.47 -5.99
C THR A 92 -5.07 3.73 -7.48
N HIS A 93 -4.56 4.88 -7.95
CA HIS A 93 -4.72 5.31 -9.33
C HIS A 93 -3.39 5.62 -10.01
N ASP A 94 -2.64 6.59 -9.50
CA ASP A 94 -1.49 7.14 -10.23
C ASP A 94 -0.33 6.15 -10.30
N LEU A 95 0.00 5.50 -9.19
CA LEU A 95 1.05 4.50 -9.09
C LEU A 95 0.77 3.29 -9.99
N PRO A 96 -0.41 2.62 -9.92
CA PRO A 96 -0.75 1.57 -10.88
C PRO A 96 -0.71 2.03 -12.34
N SER A 97 -1.18 3.26 -12.62
CA SER A 97 -1.22 3.78 -13.99
C SER A 97 0.17 4.00 -14.57
N ALA A 98 1.10 4.52 -13.76
CA ALA A 98 2.49 4.72 -14.15
C ALA A 98 3.24 3.40 -14.37
N LEU A 99 2.97 2.38 -13.53
CA LEU A 99 3.72 1.12 -13.58
C LEU A 99 3.22 0.12 -14.63
N LYS A 100 1.95 0.22 -15.05
CA LYS A 100 1.35 -0.68 -16.05
C LYS A 100 2.07 -0.66 -17.40
N THR A 101 2.64 0.47 -17.80
CA THR A 101 3.29 0.63 -19.11
C THR A 101 4.75 0.19 -19.10
N ASP A 102 5.40 0.32 -17.95
CA ASP A 102 6.86 0.22 -17.86
C ASP A 102 7.32 -1.18 -17.43
N PHE A 103 6.41 -1.99 -16.89
CA PHE A 103 6.73 -3.31 -16.33
C PHE A 103 5.76 -4.41 -16.78
N PRO A 104 6.24 -5.67 -16.90
CA PRO A 104 5.41 -6.84 -17.26
C PRO A 104 4.49 -7.22 -16.09
N SER A 105 3.47 -6.40 -15.85
CA SER A 105 2.65 -6.42 -14.63
C SER A 105 1.18 -6.65 -14.93
N ASP A 106 0.54 -7.53 -14.15
CA ASP A 106 -0.88 -7.82 -14.22
C ASP A 106 -1.62 -7.22 -13.04
N TRP A 107 -1.99 -5.95 -13.20
CA TRP A 107 -2.75 -5.20 -12.20
C TRP A 107 -4.22 -5.63 -12.08
N LYS A 108 -4.69 -6.65 -12.82
CA LYS A 108 -5.97 -7.30 -12.52
C LYS A 108 -5.84 -8.30 -11.37
N ARG A 109 -4.63 -8.82 -11.12
CA ARG A 109 -4.28 -9.69 -10.00
C ARG A 109 -3.36 -8.93 -9.07
N GLN A 110 -3.93 -8.11 -8.19
CA GLN A 110 -3.17 -7.28 -7.27
C GLN A 110 -3.58 -7.48 -5.81
N GLY A 111 -2.61 -7.35 -4.91
CA GLY A 111 -2.80 -7.31 -3.46
C GLY A 111 -2.09 -6.10 -2.85
N VAL A 112 -2.61 -5.65 -1.70
CA VAL A 112 -1.98 -4.58 -0.92
C VAL A 112 -1.70 -5.13 0.48
N LEU A 113 -0.45 -5.01 0.90
CA LEU A 113 0.02 -5.37 2.23
C LEU A 113 0.64 -4.14 2.88
N GLY A 114 0.73 -4.13 4.20
CA GLY A 114 1.41 -3.03 4.88
C GLY A 114 1.65 -3.26 6.36
N HIS A 115 2.47 -2.39 6.93
CA HIS A 115 2.86 -2.42 8.33
C HIS A 115 2.45 -1.13 9.07
N SER A 116 2.01 -1.28 10.33
CA SER A 116 1.74 -0.18 11.27
C SER A 116 0.80 0.90 10.72
N MET A 117 1.30 2.08 10.30
CA MET A 117 0.49 3.15 9.70
C MET A 117 -0.42 2.62 8.59
N ALA A 118 0.13 1.75 7.74
CA ALA A 118 -0.60 1.11 6.65
C ALA A 118 -1.60 0.02 7.09
N ALA A 119 -1.43 -0.54 8.29
CA ALA A 119 -2.32 -1.57 8.84
C ALA A 119 -3.57 -0.97 9.52
N THR A 120 -3.67 0.37 9.62
CA THR A 120 -4.83 1.03 10.19
C THR A 120 -6.05 0.84 9.29
N PRO A 121 -7.14 0.19 9.74
CA PRO A 121 -8.34 0.05 8.93
C PRO A 121 -8.94 1.43 8.64
N ARG A 122 -9.14 1.75 7.36
CA ARG A 122 -9.85 2.95 6.93
C ARG A 122 -11.36 2.75 7.02
N VAL A 123 -12.01 3.50 7.90
CA VAL A 123 -13.41 3.88 7.73
C VAL A 123 -13.43 5.21 6.98
N VAL A 124 -13.97 5.20 5.76
CA VAL A 124 -14.44 6.41 5.09
C VAL A 124 -15.90 6.19 4.72
N ASN A 125 -16.82 6.49 5.65
CA ASN A 125 -18.15 7.08 5.40
C ASN A 125 -18.96 7.21 6.72
N PRO A 126 -19.43 8.41 7.13
CA PRO A 126 -20.32 8.58 8.27
C PRO A 126 -21.77 8.07 8.07
N ALA A 127 -22.13 7.51 6.90
CA ALA A 127 -23.53 7.23 6.54
C ALA A 127 -24.00 5.76 6.60
N THR A 128 -23.14 4.77 6.86
CA THR A 128 -23.57 3.35 6.84
C THR A 128 -23.12 2.63 8.11
N GLY A 129 -24.01 2.59 9.11
CA GLY A 129 -23.80 2.02 10.44
C GLY A 129 -23.64 0.50 10.50
N LEU A 130 -22.64 -0.05 9.82
CA LEU A 130 -22.36 -1.49 9.82
C LEU A 130 -21.04 -1.76 10.56
N GLN A 131 -21.04 -1.70 11.90
CA GLN A 131 -19.81 -1.98 12.66
C GLN A 131 -19.93 -2.71 14.00
N LYS A 132 -21.05 -3.37 14.34
CA LYS A 132 -21.15 -4.10 15.62
C LYS A 132 -21.10 -5.64 15.56
N SER A 133 -21.29 -6.27 14.40
CA SER A 133 -21.34 -7.75 14.34
C SER A 133 -20.00 -8.43 14.02
N ILE A 134 -19.07 -7.76 13.34
CA ILE A 134 -17.82 -8.40 12.87
C ILE A 134 -16.69 -8.31 13.91
N LEU A 135 -16.66 -7.27 14.74
CA LEU A 135 -15.60 -7.03 15.73
C LEU A 135 -15.64 -7.90 17.00
N ARG A 136 -16.62 -8.81 17.13
CA ARG A 136 -16.71 -9.73 18.29
C ARG A 136 -16.19 -11.14 18.04
N ARG A 137 -15.65 -11.46 16.86
CA ARG A 137 -15.26 -12.85 16.51
C ARG A 137 -13.82 -13.08 16.07
N LEU A 138 -12.93 -12.09 16.10
CA LEU A 138 -11.54 -12.30 15.70
C LEU A 138 -10.59 -11.83 16.81
N ASN A 139 -10.46 -12.71 17.82
CA ASN A 139 -9.21 -12.87 18.55
C ASN A 139 -8.25 -13.61 17.61
N THR A 140 -6.93 -13.40 17.77
CA THR A 140 -5.82 -13.97 16.98
C THR A 140 -5.59 -13.41 15.56
N LEU A 141 -4.36 -12.93 15.36
CA LEU A 141 -3.56 -12.96 14.12
C LEU A 141 -4.31 -13.45 12.86
N GLU A 142 -4.46 -12.62 11.81
CA GLU A 142 -4.52 -13.05 10.39
C GLU A 142 -4.63 -11.83 9.44
N TYR A 143 -3.67 -11.68 8.52
CA TYR A 143 -3.80 -11.95 7.07
C TYR A 143 -4.80 -11.05 6.33
N ILE A 144 -4.29 -10.08 5.56
CA ILE A 144 -5.10 -9.26 4.65
C ILE A 144 -5.12 -9.91 3.25
N TYR A 145 -6.13 -10.75 3.09
CA TYR A 145 -6.96 -11.06 1.91
C TYR A 145 -6.37 -10.90 0.49
N ALA A 146 -6.13 -12.05 -0.15
CA ALA A 146 -6.05 -12.21 -1.60
C ALA A 146 -7.46 -12.43 -2.18
N MET A 147 -7.85 -11.66 -3.20
CA MET A 147 -9.07 -11.87 -3.97
C MET A 147 -8.74 -11.94 -5.46
N THR A 148 -8.48 -13.16 -5.95
CA THR A 148 -8.73 -13.50 -7.34
C THR A 148 -10.04 -14.26 -7.39
N GLY A 149 -11.03 -13.73 -8.11
CA GLY A 149 -12.24 -14.47 -8.44
C GLY A 149 -11.89 -15.74 -9.21
N GLY A 150 -12.46 -16.86 -8.77
CA GLY A 150 -12.34 -18.18 -9.38
C GLY A 150 -12.96 -19.21 -8.44
N ASP A 151 -13.95 -19.93 -8.94
CA ASP A 151 -14.83 -20.83 -8.21
C ASP A 151 -14.12 -21.77 -7.22
N SER A 152 -14.67 -21.87 -6.01
CA SER A 152 -14.28 -22.86 -5.01
C SER A 152 -14.67 -24.28 -5.45
N PRO A 153 -13.77 -25.27 -5.47
CA PRO A 153 -14.20 -26.65 -5.33
C PRO A 153 -14.41 -26.93 -3.84
N SER A 154 -15.64 -27.33 -3.52
CA SER A 154 -16.07 -27.90 -2.26
C SER A 154 -15.22 -29.10 -1.84
N ILE A 155 -14.66 -29.07 -0.62
CA ILE A 155 -14.64 -30.18 0.35
C ILE A 155 -14.69 -29.57 1.76
#